data_AF-A0A8S9SKU4-F1
#
_entry.id   AF-A0A8S9SKU4-F1
#
_cell.length_a   1.000
_cell.length_b   1.000
_cell.length_c   1.000
_cell.angle_alpha   90.00
_cell.angle_beta   90.00
_cell.angle_gamma   90.00
#
_symmetry.space_group_name_H-M   'P 1'
#
loop_
_entity.id
_entity.type
_entity.pdbx_description
1 polymer ?
#
loop_
_entity_poly.entity_id
_entity_poly.type
_entity_poly.pdbx_seq_one_letter_code
_entity_poly.pdbx_strand_id
1 'polypeptide(L)'
;MERQIINKKKRVFSVEPNKIPPSEVFTRKYTSLLVPALKKLNMNKNSSQVNQLTVKHEVDMALALSAQEFAWSRFLLQKLSSSNNPTTTTSSSSSGIRIQERSGKEGGHEDGEIEEKLRELQKLLPGGEEMNVEEMLGEIGNYIKCLELQTIALKSIVQDTT
;
A
#
# COMPACT_ATOMS: atom_id res chain seq x y z
N MET A 1 57.50 25.60 -30.34
CA MET A 1 57.31 24.86 -29.08
C MET A 1 56.05 25.41 -28.42
N GLU A 2 54.88 24.91 -28.80
CA GLU A 2 53.60 25.39 -28.29
C GLU A 2 53.07 24.42 -27.23
N ARG A 3 52.90 24.90 -26.00
CA ARG A 3 52.40 24.12 -24.88
C ARG A 3 50.88 24.20 -24.86
N GLN A 4 50.20 23.09 -25.14
CA GLN A 4 48.74 22.97 -25.00
C GLN A 4 48.35 22.96 -23.51
N ILE A 5 47.50 23.91 -23.11
CA ILE A 5 46.97 24.02 -21.75
C ILE A 5 45.80 23.04 -21.62
N ILE A 6 46.02 21.93 -20.89
CA ILE A 6 45.00 20.94 -20.59
C ILE A 6 44.08 21.51 -19.49
N ASN A 7 42.93 22.04 -19.89
CA ASN A 7 41.89 22.50 -18.98
C ASN A 7 41.20 21.31 -18.31
N LYS A 8 41.72 20.89 -17.14
CA LYS A 8 41.07 19.89 -16.28
C LYS A 8 39.84 20.53 -15.62
N LYS A 9 38.67 20.39 -16.24
CA LYS A 9 37.38 20.69 -15.63
C LYS A 9 37.20 19.79 -14.40
N LYS A 10 37.47 20.33 -13.21
CA LYS A 10 37.14 19.69 -11.93
C LYS A 10 35.62 19.61 -11.85
N ARG A 11 35.06 18.39 -11.86
CA ARG A 11 33.65 18.15 -11.53
C ARG A 11 33.49 18.43 -10.04
N VAL A 12 32.95 19.60 -9.72
CA VAL A 12 32.52 19.92 -8.36
C VAL A 12 31.21 19.18 -8.16
N PHE A 13 31.25 18.07 -7.43
CA PHE A 13 30.03 17.45 -6.94
C PHE A 13 29.46 18.40 -5.89
N SER A 14 28.28 18.97 -6.15
CA SER A 14 27.52 19.64 -5.11
C SER A 14 27.15 18.59 -4.06
N VAL A 15 27.63 18.76 -2.83
CA VAL A 15 27.32 17.92 -1.66
C VAL A 15 26.06 18.48 -0.98
N GLU A 16 25.08 18.91 -1.76
CA GLU A 16 23.74 19.11 -1.20
C GLU A 16 23.04 17.75 -1.22
N PRO A 17 22.53 17.27 -0.08
CA PRO A 17 21.65 16.10 -0.08
C PRO A 17 20.43 16.49 -0.90
N ASN A 18 20.38 16.02 -2.15
CA ASN A 18 19.21 16.18 -2.99
C ASN A 18 18.08 15.44 -2.28
N LYS A 19 17.20 16.18 -1.59
CA LYS A 19 16.11 15.61 -0.80
C LYS A 19 15.12 15.01 -1.78
N ILE A 20 15.33 13.75 -2.14
CA ILE A 20 14.41 12.99 -2.98
C ILE A 20 13.05 13.02 -2.28
N PRO A 21 11.98 13.51 -2.92
CA PRO A 21 10.67 13.60 -2.30
C PRO A 21 10.18 12.21 -1.88
N PRO A 22 9.45 12.07 -0.76
CA PRO A 22 8.97 10.76 -0.28
C PRO A 22 8.19 9.96 -1.34
N SER A 23 7.47 10.67 -2.24
CA SER A 23 6.79 10.07 -3.38
C SER A 23 7.74 9.37 -4.35
N GLU A 24 8.86 10.01 -4.69
CA GLU A 24 9.86 9.41 -5.59
C GLU A 24 10.59 8.24 -4.92
N VAL A 25 10.88 8.34 -3.61
CA VAL A 25 11.44 7.22 -2.84
C VAL A 25 10.49 6.02 -2.88
N PHE A 26 9.20 6.23 -2.63
CA PHE A 26 8.18 5.19 -2.70
C PHE A 26 8.10 4.57 -4.10
N THR A 27 7.94 5.39 -5.15
CA THR A 27 7.78 4.91 -6.54
C THR A 27 9.00 4.13 -6.99
N ARG A 28 10.21 4.57 -6.64
CA ARG A 28 11.45 3.85 -6.91
C ARG A 28 11.46 2.49 -6.20
N LYS A 29 11.11 2.45 -4.91
CA LYS A 29 11.05 1.21 -4.13
C LYS A 29 10.02 0.24 -4.72
N TYR A 30 8.82 0.73 -5.02
CA TYR A 30 7.75 -0.04 -5.65
C TYR A 30 8.17 -0.66 -6.98
N THR A 31 8.71 0.15 -7.88
CA THR A 31 9.18 -0.30 -9.21
C THR A 31 10.31 -1.31 -9.11
N SER A 32 11.24 -1.10 -8.16
CA SER A 32 12.38 -1.99 -7.93
C SER A 32 11.98 -3.39 -7.45
N LEU A 33 10.84 -3.51 -6.77
CA LEU A 33 10.30 -4.80 -6.32
C LEU A 33 9.42 -5.43 -7.41
N LEU A 34 8.56 -4.63 -8.03
CA LEU A 34 7.56 -5.10 -8.98
C LEU A 34 8.18 -5.64 -10.28
N VAL A 35 9.04 -4.85 -10.94
CA VAL A 35 9.55 -5.20 -12.28
C VAL A 35 10.28 -6.54 -12.28
N PRO A 36 11.18 -6.85 -11.33
CA PRO A 36 11.79 -8.17 -11.23
C PRO A 36 10.78 -9.30 -10.96
N ALA A 37 9.79 -9.08 -10.09
CA ALA A 37 8.77 -10.08 -9.77
C ALA A 37 7.92 -10.44 -11.01
N LEU A 38 7.47 -9.43 -11.74
CA LEU A 38 6.73 -9.63 -12.99
C LEU A 38 7.58 -10.30 -14.07
N LYS A 39 8.86 -9.93 -14.18
CA LYS A 39 9.80 -10.61 -15.09
C LYS A 39 9.95 -12.09 -14.73
N LYS A 40 10.06 -12.42 -13.44
CA LYS A 40 10.16 -13.81 -12.94
C LYS A 40 8.90 -14.61 -13.26
N LEU A 41 7.71 -14.05 -13.06
CA LEU A 41 6.44 -14.67 -13.47
C LEU A 41 6.41 -14.94 -14.98
N ASN A 42 6.86 -13.98 -15.78
CA ASN A 42 6.93 -14.11 -17.23
C ASN A 42 7.94 -15.18 -17.70
N MET A 43 8.98 -15.48 -16.92
CA MET A 43 9.93 -16.57 -17.25
C MET A 43 9.36 -17.96 -16.92
N ASN A 44 8.47 -18.08 -15.94
CA ASN A 44 7.85 -19.34 -15.50
C ASN A 44 6.57 -19.71 -16.29
N LYS A 45 6.57 -19.46 -17.61
CA LYS A 45 5.44 -19.63 -18.55
C LYS A 45 4.99 -21.08 -18.82
N ASN A 46 5.52 -22.05 -18.10
CA ASN A 46 5.16 -23.46 -18.18
C ASN A 46 3.78 -23.78 -17.57
N SER A 47 3.14 -22.81 -16.91
CA SER A 47 1.71 -22.86 -16.58
C SER A 47 0.93 -22.08 -17.64
N SER A 48 0.01 -22.77 -18.32
CA SER A 48 -0.77 -22.30 -19.48
C SER A 48 -1.67 -21.08 -19.23
N GLN A 49 -1.62 -20.46 -18.06
CA GLN A 49 -2.39 -19.26 -17.75
C GLN A 49 -1.63 -18.48 -16.68
N VAL A 50 -1.13 -17.29 -17.02
CA VAL A 50 -0.67 -16.33 -15.99
C VAL A 50 -1.91 -15.98 -15.18
N ASN A 51 -2.04 -16.58 -13.99
CA ASN A 51 -3.19 -16.36 -13.14
C ASN A 51 -3.17 -14.90 -12.69
N GLN A 52 -4.21 -14.15 -13.04
CA GLN A 52 -4.40 -12.75 -12.63
C GLN A 52 -4.26 -12.58 -11.11
N LEU A 53 -4.62 -13.62 -10.35
CA LEU A 53 -4.45 -13.70 -8.90
C LEU A 53 -2.97 -13.67 -8.47
N THR A 54 -2.07 -14.34 -9.18
CA THR A 54 -0.64 -14.32 -8.89
C THR A 54 -0.01 -12.96 -9.21
N VAL A 55 -0.41 -12.36 -10.34
CA VAL A 55 0.04 -10.99 -10.68
C VAL A 55 -0.45 -9.99 -9.64
N LYS A 56 -1.72 -10.09 -9.24
CA LYS A 56 -2.29 -9.26 -8.17
C LYS A 56 -1.54 -9.44 -6.85
N HIS A 57 -1.25 -10.68 -6.47
CA HIS A 57 -0.49 -10.97 -5.25
C HIS A 57 0.88 -10.30 -5.25
N GLU A 58 1.63 -10.39 -6.36
CA GLU A 58 2.94 -9.72 -6.47
C GLU A 58 2.83 -8.18 -6.48
N VAL A 59 1.81 -7.64 -7.14
CA VAL A 59 1.52 -6.20 -7.14
C VAL A 59 1.20 -5.69 -5.74
N ASP A 60 0.36 -6.41 -4.99
CA ASP A 60 -0.02 -6.08 -3.62
C ASP A 60 1.15 -6.27 -2.64
N MET A 61 1.98 -7.29 -2.84
CA MET A 61 3.22 -7.52 -2.09
C MET A 61 4.19 -6.35 -2.28
N ALA A 62 4.43 -5.94 -3.52
CA ALA A 62 5.30 -4.81 -3.81
C ALA A 62 4.75 -3.50 -3.20
N LEU A 63 3.42 -3.31 -3.22
CA LEU A 63 2.75 -2.17 -2.60
C LEU A 63 2.99 -2.14 -1.09
N ALA A 64 2.70 -3.26 -0.40
CA ALA A 64 2.87 -3.40 1.05
C ALA A 64 4.33 -3.17 1.48
N LEU A 65 5.27 -3.82 0.80
CA LEU A 65 6.71 -3.70 1.09
C LEU A 65 7.23 -2.28 0.87
N SER A 66 6.66 -1.56 -0.11
CA SER A 66 7.05 -0.16 -0.37
C SER A 66 6.57 0.79 0.72
N ALA A 67 5.44 0.46 1.35
CA ALA A 67 4.74 1.31 2.31
C ALA A 67 4.88 0.85 3.78
N GLN A 68 5.90 0.05 4.10
CA GLN A 68 6.11 -0.62 5.42
C GLN A 68 6.07 0.30 6.66
N GLU A 69 6.22 1.60 6.45
CA GLU A 69 6.09 2.63 7.48
C GLU A 69 4.66 2.75 8.03
N PHE A 70 3.64 2.39 7.24
CA PHE A 70 2.22 2.47 7.62
C PHE A 70 1.71 1.18 8.26
N ALA A 71 0.74 1.30 9.16
CA ALA A 71 0.12 0.16 9.83
C ALA A 71 -0.64 -0.72 8.82
N TRP A 72 -1.45 -0.13 7.93
CA TRP A 72 -2.22 -0.87 6.91
C TRP A 72 -1.33 -1.76 6.03
N SER A 73 -0.10 -1.30 5.76
CA SER A 73 0.86 -2.04 4.93
C SER A 73 1.32 -3.34 5.59
N ARG A 74 1.48 -3.33 6.92
CA ARG A 74 1.91 -4.50 7.69
C ARG A 74 0.79 -5.53 7.78
N PHE A 75 -0.44 -5.08 8.00
CA PHE A 75 -1.63 -5.92 7.93
C PHE A 75 -1.80 -6.54 6.53
N LEU A 76 -1.64 -5.74 5.47
CA LEU A 76 -1.66 -6.24 4.10
C LEU A 76 -0.57 -7.31 3.87
N LEU A 77 0.67 -7.06 4.32
CA LEU A 77 1.78 -8.00 4.19
C LEU A 77 1.51 -9.31 4.95
N GLN A 78 0.96 -9.22 6.16
CA GLN A 78 0.56 -10.38 6.96
C GLN A 78 -0.51 -11.20 6.23
N LYS A 79 -1.54 -10.54 5.67
CA LYS A 79 -2.60 -11.19 4.90
C LYS A 79 -2.05 -11.90 3.66
N LEU A 80 -1.14 -11.26 2.92
CA LEU A 80 -0.53 -11.82 1.71
C LEU A 80 0.41 -12.99 2.01
N SER A 81 1.03 -13.01 3.19
CA SER A 81 1.91 -14.09 3.66
C SER A 81 1.12 -15.29 4.18
N SER A 82 0.00 -15.04 4.86
CA SER A 82 -0.89 -16.08 5.41
C SER A 82 -1.78 -16.76 4.37
N SER A 83 -1.92 -16.18 3.17
CA SER A 83 -2.80 -16.71 2.10
C SER A 83 -2.43 -18.12 1.62
N ASN A 84 -1.30 -18.69 2.03
CA ASN A 84 -0.91 -20.06 1.73
C ASN A 84 -1.54 -21.10 2.69
N ASN A 85 -2.19 -20.66 3.77
CA ASN A 85 -2.87 -21.53 4.72
C ASN A 85 -4.31 -21.02 4.93
N PRO A 86 -5.36 -21.76 4.52
CA PRO A 86 -6.72 -21.47 4.97
C PRO A 86 -6.88 -21.93 6.41
N THR A 87 -6.22 -21.27 7.36
CA THR A 87 -6.48 -21.47 8.78
C THR A 87 -7.60 -20.55 9.21
N THR A 88 -8.80 -21.13 9.18
CA THR A 88 -9.94 -20.86 10.07
C THR A 88 -9.47 -20.22 11.37
N THR A 89 -9.58 -18.90 11.47
CA THR A 89 -9.41 -18.19 12.74
C THR A 89 -10.75 -17.57 13.09
N THR A 90 -11.56 -18.42 13.71
CA THR A 90 -12.41 -18.06 14.86
C THR A 90 -12.99 -16.64 14.85
N SER A 91 -14.17 -16.51 14.26
CA SER A 91 -15.18 -15.57 14.74
C SER A 91 -15.56 -15.97 16.17
N SER A 92 -14.81 -15.46 17.14
CA SER A 92 -15.08 -15.63 18.56
C SER A 92 -16.36 -14.88 18.91
N SER A 93 -17.39 -15.65 19.28
CA SER A 93 -18.57 -15.16 19.98
C SER A 93 -18.19 -14.29 21.16
N SER A 94 -18.58 -13.02 21.12
CA SER A 94 -18.70 -12.18 22.30
C SER A 94 -20.16 -12.17 22.73
N SER A 95 -20.48 -13.05 23.67
CA SER A 95 -21.68 -12.98 24.50
C SER A 95 -21.65 -11.68 25.32
N GLY A 96 -22.28 -10.63 24.79
CA GLY A 96 -22.53 -9.37 25.48
C GLY A 96 -24.00 -9.28 25.89
N ILE A 97 -24.24 -9.30 27.19
CA ILE A 97 -25.53 -9.14 27.87
C ILE A 97 -26.27 -7.89 27.33
N ARG A 98 -27.50 -8.04 26.81
CA ARG A 98 -28.37 -6.89 26.52
C ARG A 98 -29.25 -6.63 27.74
N ILE A 99 -28.77 -5.77 28.63
CA ILE A 99 -29.60 -5.09 29.61
C ILE A 99 -30.58 -4.19 28.83
N GLN A 100 -31.85 -4.38 29.11
CA GLN A 100 -32.96 -3.59 28.61
C GLN A 100 -32.99 -2.26 29.35
N GLU A 101 -32.44 -1.19 28.75
CA GLU A 101 -32.69 0.17 29.22
C GLU A 101 -33.51 0.95 28.19
N ARG A 102 -34.78 1.07 28.53
CA ARG A 102 -35.73 2.02 27.98
C ARG A 102 -35.33 3.42 28.46
N SER A 103 -34.87 4.28 27.56
CA SER A 103 -34.95 5.73 27.75
C SER A 103 -35.14 6.41 26.41
N GLY A 104 -36.33 6.97 26.20
CA GLY A 104 -36.61 7.79 25.03
C GLY A 104 -35.82 9.09 25.05
N LYS A 105 -35.33 9.49 23.88
CA LYS A 105 -35.16 10.88 23.47
C LYS A 105 -35.07 10.92 21.96
N GLU A 106 -36.08 11.55 21.36
CA GLU A 106 -36.07 12.01 19.98
C GLU A 106 -34.86 12.95 19.77
N GLY A 107 -33.94 12.55 18.90
CA GLY A 107 -32.80 13.37 18.48
C GLY A 107 -31.70 12.53 17.85
N GLY A 108 -31.47 12.71 16.53
CA GLY A 108 -30.25 12.27 15.85
C GLY A 108 -30.43 11.22 14.77
N HIS A 109 -30.85 11.62 13.56
CA HIS A 109 -30.78 10.75 12.38
C HIS A 109 -29.36 10.68 11.78
N GLU A 110 -28.53 11.69 12.06
CA GLU A 110 -27.22 11.90 11.41
C GLU A 110 -26.07 11.10 12.06
N ASP A 111 -26.11 10.87 13.38
CA ASP A 111 -25.02 10.18 14.10
C ASP A 111 -24.93 8.70 13.72
N GLY A 112 -26.08 8.05 13.49
CA GLY A 112 -26.13 6.66 13.00
C GLY A 112 -25.61 6.50 11.58
N GLU A 113 -25.82 7.50 10.70
CA GLU A 113 -25.31 7.48 9.33
C GLU A 113 -23.78 7.62 9.30
N ILE A 114 -23.22 8.50 10.14
CA ILE A 114 -21.76 8.69 10.26
C ILE A 114 -21.10 7.40 10.75
N GLU A 115 -21.66 6.74 11.76
CA GLU A 115 -21.11 5.49 12.29
C GLU A 115 -21.15 4.35 11.25
N GLU A 116 -22.21 4.29 10.43
CA GLU A 116 -22.29 3.37 9.30
C GLU A 116 -21.20 3.63 8.26
N LYS A 117 -21.01 4.90 7.86
CA LYS A 117 -19.95 5.30 6.92
C LYS A 117 -18.56 4.99 7.44
N LEU A 118 -18.30 5.14 8.74
CA LEU A 118 -17.03 4.76 9.35
C LEU A 118 -16.80 3.24 9.27
N ARG A 119 -17.84 2.43 9.51
CA ARG A 119 -17.77 0.96 9.33
C ARG A 119 -17.52 0.56 7.88
N GLU A 120 -18.11 1.28 6.91
CA GLU A 120 -17.81 1.05 5.49
C GLU A 120 -16.34 1.37 5.18
N LEU A 121 -15.81 2.47 5.73
CA LEU A 121 -14.43 2.88 5.52
C LEU A 121 -13.42 1.90 6.11
N GLN A 122 -13.69 1.37 7.31
CA GLN A 122 -12.86 0.34 7.95
C GLN A 122 -12.65 -0.88 7.04
N LYS A 123 -13.71 -1.34 6.37
CA LYS A 123 -13.67 -2.51 5.46
C LYS A 123 -12.84 -2.28 4.20
N LEU A 124 -12.59 -1.03 3.82
CA LEU A 124 -11.80 -0.69 2.64
C LEU A 124 -10.29 -0.68 2.94
N LEU A 125 -9.91 -0.45 4.20
CA LEU A 125 -8.52 -0.39 4.62
C LEU A 125 -8.01 -1.80 4.99
N PRO A 126 -6.84 -2.24 4.49
CA PRO A 126 -6.24 -3.48 4.96
C PRO A 126 -5.96 -3.43 6.46
N GLY A 127 -6.70 -4.24 7.24
CA GLY A 127 -6.62 -4.28 8.70
C GLY A 127 -7.35 -3.14 9.41
N GLY A 128 -8.28 -2.46 8.72
CA GLY A 128 -9.04 -1.34 9.28
C GLY A 128 -9.96 -1.76 10.44
N GLU A 129 -10.42 -3.02 10.47
CA GLU A 129 -11.22 -3.56 11.56
C GLU A 129 -10.44 -3.71 12.88
N GLU A 130 -9.11 -3.78 12.81
CA GLU A 130 -8.23 -3.90 13.99
C GLU A 130 -7.76 -2.53 14.51
N MET A 131 -8.05 -1.44 13.79
CA MET A 131 -7.61 -0.08 14.13
C MET A 131 -8.71 0.71 14.84
N ASN A 132 -8.30 1.62 15.74
CA ASN A 132 -9.21 2.66 16.25
C ASN A 132 -9.56 3.67 15.14
N VAL A 133 -10.61 4.47 15.34
CA VAL A 133 -11.12 5.37 14.31
C VAL A 133 -10.09 6.44 13.92
N GLU A 134 -9.38 7.01 14.89
CA GLU A 134 -8.39 8.07 14.67
C GLU A 134 -7.19 7.57 13.85
N GLU A 135 -6.67 6.40 14.19
CA GLU A 135 -5.60 5.72 13.47
C GLU A 135 -6.05 5.33 12.06
N MET A 136 -7.23 4.71 11.94
CA MET A 136 -7.80 4.32 10.65
C MET A 136 -7.94 5.52 9.71
N LEU A 137 -8.40 6.68 10.19
CA LEU A 137 -8.53 7.88 9.36
C LEU A 137 -7.16 8.44 8.93
N GLY A 138 -6.11 8.32 9.74
CA GLY A 138 -4.75 8.67 9.31
C GLY A 138 -4.24 7.70 8.24
N GLU A 139 -4.43 6.40 8.48
CA GLU A 139 -3.99 5.32 7.60
C GLU A 139 -4.73 5.30 6.27
N ILE A 140 -6.01 5.69 6.22
CA ILE A 140 -6.78 5.80 4.96
C ILE A 140 -6.13 6.82 4.01
N GLY A 141 -5.69 7.97 4.55
CA GLY A 141 -5.04 9.02 3.76
C GLY A 141 -3.70 8.54 3.20
N ASN A 142 -2.92 7.84 4.03
CA ASN A 142 -1.67 7.22 3.60
C ASN A 142 -1.89 6.15 2.54
N TYR A 143 -2.93 5.32 2.70
CA TYR A 143 -3.28 4.27 1.75
C TYR A 143 -3.69 4.85 0.39
N ILE A 144 -4.57 5.85 0.37
CA ILE A 144 -4.98 6.57 -0.86
C ILE A 144 -3.74 7.10 -1.59
N LYS A 145 -2.84 7.78 -0.87
CA LYS A 145 -1.61 8.33 -1.45
C LYS A 145 -0.71 7.24 -2.05
N CYS A 146 -0.56 6.10 -1.39
CA CYS A 146 0.19 4.97 -1.93
C CYS A 146 -0.46 4.36 -3.17
N LEU A 147 -1.80 4.30 -3.24
CA LEU A 147 -2.54 3.84 -4.43
C LEU A 147 -2.37 4.80 -5.62
N GLU A 148 -2.39 6.11 -5.38
CA GLU A 148 -2.11 7.11 -6.41
C GLU A 148 -0.70 6.94 -6.97
N LEU A 149 0.30 6.82 -6.09
CA LEU A 149 1.70 6.64 -6.49
C LEU A 149 1.93 5.30 -7.21
N GLN A 150 1.27 4.23 -6.77
CA GLN A 150 1.25 2.95 -7.47
C GLN A 150 0.71 3.12 -8.90
N THR A 151 -0.43 3.81 -9.05
CA THR A 151 -1.05 4.06 -10.35
C THR A 151 -0.11 4.84 -11.29
N ILE A 152 0.57 5.86 -10.77
CA ILE A 152 1.56 6.64 -11.52
C ILE A 152 2.74 5.76 -11.95
N ALA A 153 3.27 4.94 -11.03
CA ALA A 153 4.38 4.03 -11.30
C ALA A 153 4.03 3.03 -12.42
N LEU A 154 2.87 2.38 -12.30
CA LEU A 154 2.38 1.41 -13.28
C LEU A 154 2.17 2.04 -14.65
N LYS A 155 1.57 3.24 -14.71
CA LYS A 155 1.39 3.98 -15.97
C LYS A 155 2.74 4.31 -16.62
N SER A 156 3.73 4.72 -15.83
CA SER A 156 5.08 5.04 -16.33
C SER A 156 5.75 3.80 -16.94
N ILE A 157 5.69 2.66 -16.25
CA ILE A 157 6.24 1.38 -16.76
C ILE A 157 5.59 1.00 -18.09
N VAL A 158 4.27 1.17 -18.23
CA VAL A 158 3.57 0.84 -19.49
C VAL A 158 3.97 1.80 -20.61
N GLN A 159 4.09 3.10 -20.34
CA GLN A 159 4.49 4.11 -21.33
C GLN A 159 5.94 3.96 -21.78
N ASP A 160 6.85 3.56 -20.88
CA ASP A 160 8.26 3.32 -21.20
C ASP A 160 8.46 2.10 -22.13
N THR A 161 7.44 1.25 -22.30
CA THR A 161 7.49 0.04 -23.14
C THR A 161 6.90 0.20 -24.55
N THR A 162 6.33 1.36 -24.86
CA THR A 162 5.80 1.74 -26.18
C THR A 162 6.72 2.73 -26.90
#